data_AF-A0AA96JUQ2-F1
#
_entry.id   AF-A0AA96JUQ2-F1
#
_cell.length_a   1.000
_cell.length_b   1.000
_cell.length_c   1.000
_cell.angle_alpha   90.00
_cell.angle_beta   90.00
_cell.angle_gamma   90.00
#
_symmetry.space_group_name_H-M   'P 1'
#
loop_
_entity.id
_entity.type
_entity.pdbx_description
1 polymer ?
#
loop_
_entity_poly.entity_id
_entity_poly.type
_entity_poly.pdbx_seq_one_letter_code
_entity_poly.pdbx_strand_id
1 'polypeptide(L)'
;MAGISWMSYVVWQVRQDPTRWKKWGFRTDNLRQAFMWPSVLFAGSGLAMAWYGIVAGRDLWQSHMLLLLFLYPVWGILQQFLVQALGVDNLIKIFPQHGLWLAIPVGVILFALVHVPDWWLTLATGLMACFFILFYTRDRNLWPLGLYHGWLGTFFYLWVLGRDPWVSVFGR
;
A
#
# COMPACT_ATOMS: atom_id res chain seq x y z
N MET A 1 -13.39 -14.17 10.74
CA MET A 1 -12.45 -14.78 11.72
C MET A 1 -11.11 -14.03 11.75
N ALA A 2 -10.26 -14.14 10.72
CA ALA A 2 -8.91 -13.55 10.72
C ALA A 2 -8.86 -12.02 10.94
N GLY A 3 -9.74 -11.25 10.31
CA GLY A 3 -9.78 -9.78 10.50
C GLY A 3 -10.07 -9.36 11.93
N ILE A 4 -11.00 -10.05 12.61
CA ILE A 4 -11.33 -9.80 14.02
C ILE A 4 -10.14 -10.16 14.91
N SER A 5 -9.44 -11.26 14.62
CA SER A 5 -8.23 -11.66 15.34
C SER A 5 -7.12 -10.62 15.21
N TRP A 6 -6.87 -10.10 14.01
CA TRP A 6 -5.87 -9.05 13.77
C TRP A 6 -6.25 -7.74 14.46
N MET A 7 -7.50 -7.30 14.37
CA MET A 7 -7.96 -6.10 15.06
C MET A 7 -7.83 -6.25 16.58
N SER A 8 -8.23 -7.40 17.13
CA SER A 8 -8.11 -7.68 18.57
C SER A 8 -6.65 -7.69 19.02
N TYR A 9 -5.75 -8.28 18.24
CA TYR A 9 -4.31 -8.27 18.50
C TYR A 9 -3.74 -6.85 18.50
N VAL A 10 -4.06 -6.04 17.48
CA VAL A 10 -3.60 -4.65 17.37
C VAL A 10 -4.09 -3.83 18.56
N VAL A 11 -5.38 -3.90 18.86
CA VAL A 11 -5.99 -3.18 20.00
C VAL A 11 -5.35 -3.61 21.32
N TRP A 12 -5.16 -4.92 21.52
CA TRP A 12 -4.51 -5.44 22.72
C TRP A 12 -3.09 -4.90 22.86
N GLN A 13 -2.26 -4.98 21.81
CA GLN A 13 -0.88 -4.49 21.85
C GLN A 13 -0.78 -2.99 22.09
N VAL A 14 -1.63 -2.18 21.47
CA VAL A 14 -1.65 -0.71 21.67
C VAL A 14 -2.12 -0.34 23.08
N ARG A 15 -3.04 -1.11 23.66
CA ARG A 15 -3.45 -0.93 25.06
C ARG A 15 -2.31 -1.23 26.05
N GLN A 16 -1.44 -2.19 25.73
CA GLN A 16 -0.27 -2.51 26.57
C GLN A 16 0.86 -1.47 26.43
N ASP A 17 1.10 -0.96 25.22
CA ASP A 17 2.08 0.09 24.96
C ASP A 17 1.55 1.06 23.88
N PRO A 18 0.97 2.21 24.29
CA PRO A 18 0.44 3.20 23.37
C PRO A 18 1.49 3.76 22.40
N THR A 19 2.78 3.68 22.76
CA THR A 19 3.86 4.13 21.87
C THR A 19 4.01 3.24 20.63
N ARG A 20 3.48 2.00 20.66
CA ARG A 20 3.48 1.08 19.51
C ARG A 20 2.75 1.65 18.31
N TRP A 21 1.65 2.36 18.53
CA TRP A 21 0.90 3.01 17.45
C TRP A 21 1.80 3.92 16.62
N LYS A 22 2.57 4.78 17.31
CA LYS A 22 3.53 5.67 16.69
C LYS A 22 4.73 4.92 16.09
N LYS A 23 5.25 3.89 16.78
CA LYS A 23 6.38 3.06 16.31
C LYS A 23 6.05 2.28 15.04
N TRP A 24 4.81 1.82 14.89
CA TRP A 24 4.30 1.20 13.66
C TRP A 24 4.07 2.18 12.52
N GLY A 25 4.20 3.48 12.79
CA GLY A 25 4.13 4.53 11.78
C GLY A 25 2.76 5.18 11.62
N PHE A 26 1.82 4.93 12.53
CA PHE A 26 0.59 5.73 12.62
C PHE A 26 0.87 7.02 13.38
N ARG A 27 1.55 7.96 12.72
CA ARG A 27 2.03 9.21 13.32
C ARG A 27 1.71 10.42 12.46
N THR A 28 1.48 11.56 13.09
CA THR A 28 1.08 12.80 12.41
C THR A 28 2.12 13.92 12.53
N ASP A 29 3.16 13.73 13.32
CA ASP A 29 4.20 14.72 13.62
C ASP A 29 5.25 14.90 12.51
N ASN A 30 5.25 14.05 11.48
CA ASN A 30 6.14 14.18 10.32
C ASN A 30 5.43 14.05 8.96
N LEU A 31 4.11 14.31 8.88
CA LEU A 31 3.33 14.10 7.65
C LEU A 31 3.94 14.82 6.44
N ARG A 32 4.34 16.09 6.58
CA ARG A 32 4.94 16.85 5.46
C ARG A 32 6.15 16.12 4.84
N GLN A 33 7.05 15.61 5.67
CA GLN A 33 8.24 14.89 5.22
C GLN A 33 7.88 13.53 4.62
N ALA A 34 6.96 12.82 5.28
CA ALA A 34 6.51 11.50 4.88
C ALA A 34 5.73 11.52 3.55
N PHE A 35 5.02 12.59 3.25
CA PHE A 35 4.25 12.73 2.02
C PHE A 35 5.14 13.09 0.81
N MET A 36 6.27 13.76 1.03
CA MET A 36 7.04 14.40 -0.05
C MET A 36 7.42 13.45 -1.20
N TRP A 37 8.16 12.37 -0.92
CA TRP A 37 8.59 11.43 -1.95
C TRP A 37 7.49 10.48 -2.44
N PRO A 38 6.61 9.94 -1.57
CA PRO A 38 5.44 9.19 -2.03
C PRO A 38 4.54 9.99 -2.97
N SER A 39 4.41 11.31 -2.79
CA SER A 39 3.64 12.19 -3.69
C SER A 39 4.27 12.27 -5.08
N VAL A 40 5.61 12.37 -5.16
CA VAL A 40 6.33 12.40 -6.45
C VAL A 40 6.11 11.10 -7.21
N LEU A 41 6.27 9.96 -6.53
CA LEU A 41 6.02 8.65 -7.12
C LEU A 41 4.54 8.51 -7.53
N PHE A 42 3.62 8.89 -6.66
CA PHE A 42 2.18 8.88 -6.94
C PHE A 42 1.83 9.71 -8.18
N ALA A 43 2.33 10.94 -8.27
CA ALA A 43 2.07 11.81 -9.41
C ALA A 43 2.63 11.22 -10.71
N GLY A 44 3.89 10.76 -10.69
CA GLY A 44 4.50 10.13 -11.87
C GLY A 44 3.77 8.87 -12.32
N SER A 45 3.49 7.96 -11.40
CA SER A 45 2.77 6.71 -11.69
C SER A 45 1.33 6.97 -12.10
N GLY A 46 0.61 7.86 -11.42
CA GLY A 46 -0.77 8.23 -11.74
C GLY A 46 -0.89 8.86 -13.12
N LEU A 47 0.02 9.77 -13.49
CA LEU A 47 0.08 10.36 -14.83
C LEU A 47 0.38 9.31 -15.90
N ALA A 48 1.31 8.38 -15.65
CA ALA A 48 1.63 7.30 -16.57
C ALA A 48 0.43 6.36 -16.78
N MET A 49 -0.29 6.01 -15.71
CA MET A 49 -1.49 5.17 -15.80
C MET A 49 -2.64 5.88 -16.52
N ALA A 50 -2.85 7.18 -16.26
CA ALA A 50 -3.86 7.98 -16.94
C ALA A 50 -3.55 8.10 -18.44
N TRP A 51 -2.29 8.39 -18.79
CA TRP A 51 -1.82 8.41 -20.17
C TRP A 51 -2.09 7.08 -20.88
N TYR A 52 -1.68 5.96 -20.25
CA TYR A 52 -1.95 4.63 -20.78
C TYR A 52 -3.45 4.38 -20.96
N GLY A 53 -4.27 4.74 -19.98
CA GLY A 53 -5.73 4.62 -20.05
C GLY A 53 -6.31 5.35 -21.26
N ILE A 54 -5.91 6.60 -21.50
CA ILE A 54 -6.36 7.39 -22.66
C ILE A 54 -5.98 6.70 -23.98
N VAL A 55 -4.70 6.29 -24.12
CA VAL A 55 -4.20 5.65 -25.35
C VAL A 55 -4.88 4.29 -25.57
N ALA A 56 -5.22 3.57 -24.50
CA ALA A 56 -5.95 2.31 -24.54
C ALA A 56 -7.48 2.48 -24.69
N GLY A 57 -7.98 3.71 -24.87
CA GLY A 57 -9.41 4.00 -25.05
C GLY A 57 -10.26 3.76 -23.80
N ARG A 58 -9.68 3.93 -22.60
CA ARG A 58 -10.37 3.78 -21.31
C ARG A 58 -10.94 5.11 -20.85
N ASP A 59 -12.13 5.06 -20.26
CA ASP A 59 -12.69 6.19 -19.53
C ASP A 59 -11.92 6.40 -18.22
N LEU A 60 -11.39 7.61 -18.03
CA LEU A 60 -10.70 7.96 -16.80
C LEU A 60 -11.63 8.14 -15.61
N TRP A 61 -12.92 8.36 -15.88
CA TRP A 61 -13.95 8.51 -14.86
C TRP A 61 -14.96 7.37 -14.94
N GLN A 62 -15.21 6.74 -13.79
CA GLN A 62 -16.25 5.73 -13.61
C GLN A 62 -17.03 6.06 -12.33
N SER A 63 -18.34 5.78 -12.30
CA SER A 63 -19.20 6.14 -11.15
C SER A 63 -18.70 5.57 -9.82
N HIS A 64 -18.18 4.34 -9.83
CA HIS A 64 -17.66 3.65 -8.65
C HIS A 64 -16.26 4.14 -8.23
N MET A 65 -15.57 4.92 -9.07
CA MET A 65 -14.21 5.38 -8.78
C MET A 65 -14.12 6.16 -7.48
N LEU A 66 -15.09 7.03 -7.17
CA LEU A 66 -15.10 7.79 -5.93
C LEU A 66 -15.19 6.88 -4.69
N LEU A 67 -15.98 5.81 -4.78
CA LEU A 67 -16.11 4.83 -3.71
C LEU A 67 -14.82 4.00 -3.56
N LEU A 68 -14.22 3.58 -4.68
CA LEU A 68 -12.94 2.89 -4.68
C LEU A 68 -11.83 3.77 -4.08
N LEU A 69 -11.79 5.06 -4.42
CA LEU A 69 -10.84 6.04 -3.85
C LEU A 69 -10.98 6.23 -2.33
N PHE A 70 -12.11 5.83 -1.73
CA PHE A 70 -12.30 5.82 -0.29
C PHE A 70 -11.98 4.44 0.33
N LEU A 71 -12.45 3.35 -0.29
CA LEU A 71 -12.29 1.99 0.24
C LEU A 71 -10.86 1.47 0.10
N TYR A 72 -10.22 1.71 -1.05
CA TYR A 72 -8.90 1.19 -1.35
C TYR A 72 -7.81 1.75 -0.42
N PRO A 73 -7.83 3.02 -0.01
CA PRO A 73 -6.91 3.50 1.03
C PRO A 73 -7.02 2.75 2.36
N VAL A 74 -8.23 2.37 2.79
CA VAL A 74 -8.41 1.57 4.02
C VAL A 74 -7.72 0.22 3.88
N TRP A 75 -7.91 -0.43 2.73
CA TRP A 75 -7.24 -1.69 2.41
C TRP A 75 -5.72 -1.54 2.25
N GLY A 76 -5.28 -0.48 1.58
CA GLY A 76 -3.87 -0.14 1.38
C GLY A 76 -3.16 0.11 2.70
N ILE A 77 -3.78 0.81 3.65
CA ILE A 77 -3.25 1.00 5.01
C ILE A 77 -3.06 -0.35 5.71
N LEU A 78 -4.04 -1.26 5.60
CA LEU A 78 -3.93 -2.59 6.20
C LEU A 78 -2.76 -3.39 5.58
N GLN A 79 -2.64 -3.41 4.25
CA GLN A 79 -1.54 -4.09 3.56
C GLN A 79 -0.18 -3.48 3.93
N GLN A 80 -0.06 -2.16 3.95
CA GLN A 80 1.16 -1.48 4.39
C GLN A 80 1.48 -1.79 5.85
N PHE A 81 0.48 -1.84 6.74
CA PHE A 81 0.70 -2.19 8.14
C PHE A 81 1.24 -3.62 8.29
N LEU A 82 0.61 -4.61 7.64
CA LEU A 82 1.03 -6.00 7.71
C LEU A 82 2.45 -6.20 7.16
N VAL A 83 2.73 -5.68 5.96
CA VAL A 83 4.03 -5.91 5.32
C VAL A 83 5.12 -5.03 5.94
N GLN A 84 4.87 -3.74 6.12
CA GLN A 84 5.90 -2.79 6.56
C GLN A 84 6.13 -2.85 8.07
N ALA A 85 5.07 -2.68 8.86
CA ALA A 85 5.20 -2.53 10.31
C ALA A 85 5.36 -3.87 11.03
N LEU A 86 4.76 -4.95 10.52
CA LEU A 86 4.89 -6.27 11.13
C LEU A 86 5.92 -7.16 10.42
N GLY A 87 6.12 -7.03 9.12
CA GLY A 87 7.12 -7.79 8.37
C GLY A 87 8.50 -7.12 8.37
N VAL A 88 8.65 -6.09 7.52
CA VAL A 88 9.91 -5.40 7.25
C VAL A 88 10.56 -4.87 8.53
N ASP A 89 9.82 -4.15 9.37
CA ASP A 89 10.37 -3.57 10.59
C ASP A 89 10.90 -4.62 11.57
N ASN A 90 10.17 -5.72 11.76
CA ASN A 90 10.61 -6.78 12.66
C ASN A 90 11.81 -7.53 12.08
N LEU A 91 11.87 -7.76 10.77
CA LEU A 91 13.06 -8.35 10.13
C LEU A 91 14.30 -7.48 10.32
N ILE A 92 14.17 -6.16 10.17
CA ILE A 92 15.28 -5.23 10.41
C ILE A 92 15.77 -5.31 11.86
N LYS A 93 14.86 -5.40 12.83
CA LYS A 93 15.21 -5.51 14.26
C LYS A 93 15.85 -6.85 14.62
N ILE A 94 15.40 -7.95 14.01
CA ILE A 94 15.95 -9.29 14.25
C ILE A 94 17.36 -9.42 13.65
N PHE A 95 17.63 -8.75 12.52
CA PHE A 95 18.91 -8.79 11.82
C PHE A 95 19.56 -7.40 11.70
N PRO A 96 20.07 -6.77 12.77
CA PRO A 96 20.52 -5.36 12.73
C PRO A 96 21.57 -5.03 11.67
N GLN A 97 22.45 -5.98 11.33
CA GLN A 97 23.55 -5.77 10.36
C GLN A 97 23.12 -5.96 8.89
N HIS A 98 22.16 -6.85 8.63
CA HIS A 98 21.78 -7.28 7.27
C HIS A 98 20.28 -7.08 6.98
N GLY A 99 19.54 -6.55 7.95
CA GLY A 99 18.10 -6.64 8.00
C GLY A 99 17.42 -5.85 6.90
N LEU A 100 17.99 -4.73 6.45
CA LEU A 100 17.45 -3.99 5.32
C LEU A 100 17.61 -4.77 4.00
N TRP A 101 18.79 -5.38 3.79
CA TRP A 101 19.08 -6.21 2.62
C TRP A 101 18.19 -7.45 2.55
N LEU A 102 17.78 -7.99 3.70
CA LEU A 102 16.81 -9.09 3.79
C LEU A 102 15.36 -8.62 3.68
N ALA A 103 15.01 -7.51 4.36
CA ALA A 103 13.63 -7.07 4.47
C ALA A 103 13.08 -6.49 3.16
N ILE A 104 13.91 -5.84 2.34
CA ILE A 104 13.48 -5.33 1.02
C ILE A 104 12.99 -6.46 0.11
N PRO A 105 13.80 -7.48 -0.24
CA PRO A 105 13.34 -8.54 -1.14
C PRO A 105 12.17 -9.32 -0.55
N VAL A 106 12.17 -9.59 0.76
CA VAL A 106 11.04 -10.26 1.42
C VAL A 106 9.76 -9.42 1.33
N GLY A 107 9.83 -8.13 1.63
CA GLY A 107 8.67 -7.23 1.55
C GLY A 107 8.14 -7.08 0.12
N VAL A 108 9.03 -6.99 -0.88
CA VAL A 108 8.67 -6.95 -2.30
C VAL A 108 7.95 -8.25 -2.71
N ILE A 109 8.50 -9.40 -2.33
CA ILE A 109 7.90 -10.71 -2.62
C ILE A 109 6.54 -10.84 -1.95
N LEU A 110 6.39 -10.44 -0.69
CA LEU A 110 5.12 -10.49 0.03
C LEU A 110 4.05 -9.60 -0.64
N PHE A 111 4.40 -8.38 -1.06
CA PHE A 111 3.48 -7.52 -1.80
C PHE A 111 3.09 -8.12 -3.15
N ALA A 112 4.04 -8.66 -3.90
CA ALA A 112 3.79 -9.22 -5.21
C ALA A 112 2.90 -10.47 -5.15
N LEU A 113 3.24 -11.45 -4.30
CA LEU A 113 2.59 -12.76 -4.26
C LEU A 113 1.11 -12.71 -3.88
N VAL A 114 0.69 -11.72 -3.10
CA VAL A 114 -0.73 -11.56 -2.73
C VAL A 114 -1.63 -11.25 -3.95
N HIS A 115 -1.04 -10.80 -5.05
CA HIS A 115 -1.76 -10.41 -6.26
C HIS A 115 -1.77 -11.48 -7.36
N VAL A 116 -1.18 -12.65 -7.09
CA VAL A 116 -1.28 -13.82 -7.98
C VAL A 116 -2.73 -14.32 -8.04
N PRO A 117 -3.27 -14.70 -9.22
CA PRO A 117 -2.58 -14.92 -10.50
C PRO A 117 -2.51 -13.71 -11.45
N ASP A 118 -2.86 -12.49 -11.03
CA ASP A 118 -2.76 -11.32 -11.91
C ASP A 118 -1.31 -10.85 -12.02
N TRP A 119 -0.61 -11.29 -13.07
CA TRP A 119 0.81 -11.01 -13.24
C TRP A 119 1.14 -9.52 -13.45
N TRP A 120 0.23 -8.75 -14.05
CA TRP A 120 0.44 -7.31 -14.23
C TRP A 120 0.35 -6.56 -12.91
N LEU A 121 -0.65 -6.90 -12.09
CA LEU A 121 -0.79 -6.35 -10.75
C LEU A 121 0.33 -6.82 -9.82
N THR A 122 0.74 -8.08 -9.93
CA THR A 122 1.90 -8.66 -9.22
C THR A 122 3.17 -7.86 -9.51
N LEU A 123 3.45 -7.59 -10.79
CA LEU A 123 4.62 -6.79 -11.20
C LEU A 123 4.52 -5.36 -10.69
N ALA A 124 3.37 -4.70 -10.89
CA ALA A 124 3.16 -3.30 -10.50
C ALA A 124 3.32 -3.10 -8.98
N THR A 125 2.73 -4.00 -8.18
CA THR A 125 2.80 -3.94 -6.72
C THR A 125 4.20 -4.28 -6.20
N GLY A 126 4.91 -5.21 -6.84
CA GLY A 126 6.31 -5.50 -6.55
C GLY A 126 7.23 -4.29 -6.81
N LEU A 127 7.07 -3.63 -7.96
CA LEU A 127 7.83 -2.42 -8.30
C LEU A 127 7.55 -1.27 -7.32
N MET A 128 6.27 -1.05 -6.98
CA MET A 128 5.88 -0.05 -5.97
C MET A 128 6.48 -0.37 -4.60
N ALA A 129 6.50 -1.64 -4.20
CA ALA A 129 7.05 -2.07 -2.92
C ALA A 129 8.53 -1.74 -2.77
N CYS A 130 9.33 -1.80 -3.85
CA CYS A 130 10.74 -1.38 -3.83
C CYS A 130 10.91 0.04 -3.29
N PHE A 131 10.01 0.97 -3.64
CA PHE A 131 10.05 2.36 -3.18
C PHE A 131 9.39 2.53 -1.82
N PHE A 132 8.22 1.92 -1.60
CA PHE A 132 7.44 2.13 -0.39
C PHE A 132 8.13 1.58 0.86
N ILE A 133 8.88 0.48 0.73
CA ILE A 133 9.72 -0.05 1.83
C ILE A 133 10.81 0.96 2.21
N LEU A 134 11.45 1.61 1.24
CA LEU A 134 12.46 2.65 1.49
C LEU A 134 11.85 3.89 2.13
N PHE A 135 10.67 4.33 1.66
CA PHE A 135 9.96 5.46 2.26
C PHE A 135 9.51 5.16 3.69
N TYR A 136 8.98 3.95 3.93
CA TYR A 136 8.59 3.53 5.26
C TYR A 136 9.79 3.48 6.21
N THR A 137 10.91 2.87 5.80
CA THR A 137 12.09 2.76 6.66
C THR A 137 12.71 4.11 6.99
N ARG A 138 12.63 5.08 6.06
CA ARG A 138 13.09 6.47 6.25
C ARG A 138 12.19 7.27 7.19
N ASP A 139 10.89 7.34 6.90
CA ASP A 139 9.98 8.28 7.58
C ASP A 139 9.16 7.64 8.69
N ARG A 140 9.06 6.31 8.70
CA ARG A 140 8.24 5.54 9.63
C ARG A 140 6.81 6.09 9.69
N ASN A 141 6.18 6.22 8.53
CA ASN A 141 4.82 6.73 8.41
C ASN A 141 4.01 5.92 7.39
N LEU A 142 2.88 5.37 7.83
CA LEU A 142 2.02 4.53 6.99
C LEU A 142 0.93 5.31 6.26
N TRP A 143 0.56 6.50 6.72
CA TRP A 143 -0.55 7.27 6.15
C TRP A 143 -0.38 7.57 4.65
N PRO A 144 0.72 8.20 4.18
CA PRO A 144 0.89 8.47 2.76
C PRO A 144 1.00 7.18 1.94
N LEU A 145 1.65 6.16 2.49
CA LEU A 145 1.86 4.90 1.77
C LEU A 145 0.54 4.15 1.58
N GLY A 146 -0.29 4.04 2.62
CA GLY A 146 -1.58 3.38 2.52
C GLY A 146 -2.55 4.14 1.60
N LEU A 147 -2.57 5.48 1.70
CA LEU A 147 -3.37 6.33 0.82
C LEU A 147 -2.98 6.16 -0.65
N TYR A 148 -1.70 6.35 -0.98
CA TYR A 148 -1.23 6.27 -2.37
C TYR A 148 -1.24 4.85 -2.91
N HIS A 149 -1.00 3.83 -2.09
CA HIS A 149 -1.24 2.44 -2.50
C HIS A 149 -2.68 2.26 -2.95
N GLY A 150 -3.65 2.71 -2.14
CA GLY A 150 -5.06 2.55 -2.46
C GLY A 150 -5.48 3.29 -3.74
N TRP A 151 -5.04 4.54 -3.89
CA TRP A 151 -5.33 5.32 -5.09
C TRP A 151 -4.66 4.76 -6.34
N LEU A 152 -3.38 4.39 -6.28
CA LEU A 152 -2.70 3.74 -7.41
C LEU A 152 -3.34 2.39 -7.74
N GLY A 153 -3.76 1.62 -6.74
CA GLY A 153 -4.51 0.38 -6.96
C GLY A 153 -5.82 0.65 -7.71
N THR A 154 -6.57 1.69 -7.33
CA THR A 154 -7.80 2.10 -8.02
C THR A 154 -7.49 2.45 -9.49
N PHE A 155 -6.50 3.32 -9.72
CA PHE A 155 -6.10 3.72 -11.07
C PHE A 155 -5.60 2.55 -11.91
N PHE A 156 -4.85 1.63 -11.30
CA PHE A 156 -4.32 0.47 -12.00
C PHE A 156 -5.45 -0.46 -12.46
N TYR A 157 -6.42 -0.77 -11.60
CA TYR A 157 -7.57 -1.58 -11.99
C TYR A 157 -8.38 -0.91 -13.11
N LEU A 158 -8.75 0.35 -12.93
CA LEU A 158 -9.64 1.04 -13.86
C LEU A 158 -8.96 1.41 -15.19
N TRP A 159 -7.75 1.97 -15.14
CA TRP A 159 -7.10 2.55 -16.32
C TRP A 159 -6.11 1.60 -16.98
N VAL A 160 -5.42 0.74 -16.22
CA VAL A 160 -4.44 -0.20 -16.79
C VAL A 160 -5.08 -1.53 -17.14
N LEU A 161 -5.79 -2.15 -16.18
CA LEU A 161 -6.43 -3.44 -16.41
C LEU A 161 -7.77 -3.32 -17.15
N GLY A 162 -8.40 -2.14 -17.11
CA GLY A 162 -9.74 -1.94 -17.67
C GLY A 162 -10.81 -2.77 -16.96
N ARG A 163 -10.64 -3.03 -15.66
CA ARG A 163 -11.53 -3.84 -14.82
C ARG A 163 -12.04 -2.99 -13.67
N ASP A 164 -13.35 -3.02 -13.43
CA ASP A 164 -13.94 -2.41 -12.24
C ASP A 164 -14.09 -3.45 -11.11
N PRO A 165 -13.29 -3.35 -10.03
CA PRO A 165 -13.38 -4.27 -8.90
C PRO A 165 -14.76 -4.25 -8.24
N TRP A 166 -15.43 -3.09 -8.23
CA TRP A 166 -16.77 -2.95 -7.66
C TRP A 166 -17.76 -3.87 -8.39
N VAL A 167 -17.80 -3.76 -9.72
CA VAL A 167 -18.65 -4.60 -10.58
C VAL A 167 -18.29 -6.08 -10.43
N SER A 168 -17.00 -6.42 -10.32
CA SER A 168 -16.58 -7.81 -10.17
C SER A 168 -17.07 -8.47 -8.86
N VAL A 169 -17.19 -7.70 -7.78
CA VAL A 169 -17.59 -8.21 -6.46
C VAL A 169 -19.10 -8.15 -6.27
N PHE A 170 -19.75 -7.07 -6.72
CA PHE A 170 -21.17 -6.81 -6.44
C PHE A 170 -22.09 -7.02 -7.65
N GLY A 171 -21.54 -7.23 -8.85
CA GLY A 171 -22.29 -7.55 -10.07
C GLY A 171 -23.17 -6.41 -10.60
N ARG A 172 -23.02 -5.19 -10.08
CA ARG A 172 -23.78 -3.99 -10.46
C ARG A 172 -22.90 -2.76 -10.41
#